data_AF-A0A924GLD7-F1
#
_entry.id   AF-A0A924GLD7-F1
#
_cell.length_a   1.000
_cell.length_b   1.000
_cell.length_c   1.000
_cell.angle_alpha   90.00
_cell.angle_beta   90.00
_cell.angle_gamma   90.00
#
_symmetry.space_group_name_H-M   'P 1'
#
loop_
_entity.id
_entity.type
_entity.pdbx_description
1 polymer ?
#
loop_
_entity_poly.entity_id
_entity_poly.type
_entity_poly.pdbx_seq_one_letter_code
_entity_poly.pdbx_strand_id
1 'polypeptide(L)'
;NALAKAGIDHSRFHDFRHTWASWHRQAGTSCDELKDLGGWKSRAMVDRYAEFATENLLSAASRIERNGRSGRNVVDFSRFRHV
;
A
#
# COMPACT_ATOMS: atom_id res chain seq x y z
N ASN A 1 -6.81 2.09 32.46
CA ASN A 1 -6.41 1.22 31.33
C ASN A 1 -6.66 1.90 29.99
N ALA A 2 -5.64 2.08 29.16
CA ALA A 2 -5.77 2.75 27.86
C ALA A 2 -6.64 1.95 26.87
N LEU A 3 -6.54 0.61 26.86
CA LEU A 3 -7.36 -0.26 26.01
C LEU A 3 -8.86 -0.14 26.30
N ALA A 4 -9.24 -0.15 27.58
CA ALA A 4 -10.63 0.05 28.00
C ALA A 4 -11.18 1.43 27.60
N LYS A 5 -10.34 2.48 27.65
CA LYS A 5 -10.71 3.83 27.19
C LYS A 5 -10.89 3.89 25.67
N ALA A 6 -10.17 3.06 24.92
CA ALA A 6 -10.24 2.97 23.47
C ALA A 6 -11.31 1.97 22.96
N GLY A 7 -11.98 1.23 23.85
CA GLY A 7 -12.96 0.21 23.47
C GLY A 7 -12.37 -1.02 22.79
N ILE A 8 -11.12 -1.37 23.11
CA ILE A 8 -10.41 -2.53 22.54
C ILE A 8 -10.36 -3.67 23.56
N ASP A 9 -10.96 -4.80 23.22
CA ASP A 9 -11.08 -5.97 24.11
C ASP A 9 -9.73 -6.68 24.33
N HIS A 10 -8.96 -6.86 23.26
CA HIS A 10 -7.65 -7.49 23.33
C HIS A 10 -6.75 -6.99 22.22
N SER A 11 -5.56 -6.52 22.61
CA SER A 11 -4.47 -6.21 21.67
C SER A 11 -3.15 -6.62 22.30
N ARG A 12 -2.29 -7.25 21.53
CA ARG A 12 -0.91 -7.53 21.91
C ARG A 12 -0.04 -6.35 21.47
N PHE A 13 1.07 -6.13 22.17
CA PHE A 13 2.02 -5.09 21.77
C PHE A 13 2.51 -5.24 20.32
N HIS A 14 2.58 -6.47 19.82
CA HIS A 14 2.97 -6.74 18.43
C HIS A 14 1.96 -6.23 17.40
N ASP A 15 0.67 -6.13 17.75
CA ASP A 15 -0.38 -5.65 16.85
C ASP A 15 -0.21 -4.15 16.56
N PHE A 16 0.34 -3.40 17.51
CA PHE A 16 0.72 -2.00 17.27
C PHE A 16 1.86 -1.87 16.28
N ARG A 17 2.84 -2.78 16.30
CA ARG A 17 3.92 -2.80 15.31
C ARG A 17 3.39 -3.12 13.91
N HIS A 18 2.42 -4.04 13.81
CA HIS A 18 1.72 -4.32 12.55
C HIS A 18 0.93 -3.12 12.03
N THR A 19 0.22 -2.43 12.92
CA THR A 19 -0.56 -1.24 12.59
C THR A 19 0.34 -0.11 12.10
N TRP A 20 1.42 0.18 12.83
CA TRP A 20 2.42 1.18 12.45
C TRP A 20 3.05 0.89 11.08
N ALA A 21 3.43 -0.36 10.81
CA ALA A 21 3.99 -0.75 9.52
C ALA A 21 3.00 -0.56 8.36
N SER A 22 1.73 -0.90 8.58
CA SER A 22 0.66 -0.73 7.59
C SER A 22 0.43 0.75 7.25
N TRP A 23 0.44 1.63 8.26
CA TRP A 23 0.32 3.08 8.05
C TRP A 23 1.50 3.68 7.28
N HIS A 24 2.73 3.25 7.57
CA HIS A 24 3.90 3.67 6.78
C HIS A 24 3.76 3.32 5.31
N ARG A 25 3.24 2.13 5.00
CA ARG A 25 3.02 1.70 3.63
C ARG A 25 1.91 2.48 2.93
N GLN A 26 0.84 2.78 3.64
CA GLN A 26 -0.24 3.64 3.13
C GLN A 26 0.27 5.06 2.84
N ALA A 27 1.14 5.60 3.70
CA ALA A 27 1.79 6.89 3.52
C ALA A 27 2.91 6.90 2.47
N GLY A 28 3.14 5.79 1.76
CA GLY A 28 4.08 5.69 0.65
C GLY A 28 5.52 5.31 1.01
N THR A 29 5.85 5.08 2.30
CA THR A 29 7.19 4.60 2.72
C THR A 29 7.52 3.29 2.00
N SER A 30 8.68 3.18 1.36
CA SER A 30 9.09 1.95 0.68
C SER A 30 9.32 0.80 1.69
N CYS A 31 9.25 -0.45 1.23
CA CYS A 31 9.51 -1.57 2.11
C CYS A 31 10.99 -1.70 2.53
N ASP A 32 11.95 -1.07 1.83
CA ASP A 32 13.35 -0.98 2.28
C ASP A 32 13.48 -0.02 3.47
N GLU A 33 12.94 1.18 3.32
CA GLU A 33 12.90 2.18 4.40
C GLU A 33 12.15 1.61 5.61
N LEU A 34 11.02 0.95 5.40
CA LEU A 34 10.24 0.35 6.48
C LEU A 34 11.00 -0.79 7.20
N LYS A 35 11.78 -1.59 6.45
CA LYS A 35 12.62 -2.65 7.02
C LYS A 35 13.68 -2.05 7.95
N ASP A 36 14.33 -0.97 7.52
CA ASP A 36 15.36 -0.30 8.30
C ASP A 36 14.75 0.42 9.52
N LEU A 37 13.63 1.14 9.34
CA LEU A 37 12.93 1.86 10.42
C LEU A 37 12.43 0.92 11.52
N GLY A 38 11.87 -0.24 11.15
CA GLY A 38 11.32 -1.17 12.14
C GLY A 38 12.24 -2.33 12.50
N GLY A 39 13.50 -2.32 12.05
CA GLY A 39 14.51 -3.31 12.43
C GLY A 39 14.17 -4.74 12.01
N TRP A 40 13.58 -4.94 10.82
CA TRP A 40 13.33 -6.29 10.31
C TRP A 40 14.59 -6.91 9.74
N LYS A 41 14.77 -8.22 10.00
CA LYS A 41 15.93 -8.97 9.54
C LYS A 41 16.00 -9.10 8.02
N SER A 42 14.85 -9.13 7.35
CA SER A 42 14.80 -9.25 5.89
C SER A 42 13.61 -8.51 5.31
N ARG A 43 13.77 -8.12 4.04
CA ARG A 43 12.73 -7.50 3.23
C ARG A 43 11.47 -8.37 3.12
N ALA A 44 11.65 -9.69 2.99
CA ALA A 44 10.56 -10.67 2.93
C ALA A 44 9.61 -10.60 4.14
N MET A 45 10.09 -10.20 5.33
CA MET A 45 9.23 -10.03 6.50
C MET A 45 8.30 -8.81 6.40
N VAL A 46 8.69 -7.81 5.61
CA VAL A 46 8.00 -6.53 5.42
C VAL A 46 7.10 -6.56 4.19
N ASP A 47 7.33 -7.47 3.25
CA ASP A 47 6.54 -7.59 2.02
C ASP A 47 5.05 -7.86 2.27
N ARG A 48 4.67 -8.41 3.42
CA ARG A 48 3.25 -8.52 3.84
C ARG A 48 2.51 -7.19 3.93
N TYR A 49 3.23 -6.08 4.01
CA TYR A 49 2.64 -4.75 4.01
C TYR A 49 2.72 -4.06 2.64
N ALA A 50 3.31 -4.71 1.63
CA ALA A 50 3.43 -4.14 0.30
C ALA A 50 2.05 -3.77 -0.28
N GLU A 51 1.05 -4.61 0.00
CA GLU A 51 -0.36 -4.49 -0.41
C GLU A 51 -1.04 -3.21 0.08
N PHE A 52 -0.62 -2.66 1.22
CA PHE A 52 -1.22 -1.46 1.79
C PHE A 52 -0.81 -0.15 1.08
N ALA A 53 0.04 -0.21 0.06
CA ALA A 53 0.41 0.95 -0.72
C ALA A 53 -0.57 1.22 -1.88
N THR A 54 -1.85 1.38 -1.56
CA THR A 54 -2.93 1.55 -2.55
C THR A 54 -2.72 2.79 -3.44
N GLU A 55 -2.14 3.87 -2.90
CA GLU A 55 -1.79 5.07 -3.68
C GLU A 55 -0.70 4.80 -4.73
N ASN A 56 0.21 3.86 -4.45
CA ASN A 56 1.25 3.46 -5.41
C ASN A 56 0.65 2.67 -6.58
N LEU A 57 -0.44 1.93 -6.39
CA LEU A 57 -1.07 1.17 -7.48
C LEU A 57 -1.81 2.10 -8.45
N LEU A 58 -2.53 3.12 -7.94
CA LEU A 58 -3.15 4.13 -8.80
C LEU A 58 -2.09 4.94 -9.56
N SER A 59 -1.07 5.46 -8.86
CA SER A 59 0.04 6.18 -9.49
C SER A 59 0.80 5.32 -10.50
N ALA A 60 1.05 4.03 -10.20
CA ALA A 60 1.71 3.11 -11.11
C ALA A 60 0.84 2.79 -12.33
N ALA A 61 -0.47 2.55 -12.15
CA ALA A 61 -1.41 2.33 -13.25
C ALA A 61 -1.49 3.56 -14.18
N SER A 62 -1.57 4.77 -13.61
CA SER A 62 -1.60 6.02 -14.37
C SER A 62 -0.32 6.29 -15.20
N ARG A 63 0.81 5.62 -14.92
CA ARG A 63 2.04 5.78 -15.74
C ARG A 63 1.85 5.28 -17.17
N ILE A 64 0.98 4.29 -17.39
CA ILE A 64 0.66 3.78 -18.72
C ILE A 64 -0.17 4.82 -19.50
N GLU A 65 -1.11 5.49 -18.83
CA GLU A 65 -1.97 6.50 -19.46
C GLU A 65 -1.19 7.73 -19.94
N ARG A 66 -0.13 8.13 -19.22
CA ARG A 66 0.68 9.31 -19.57
C ARG A 66 1.41 9.18 -20.91
N ASN A 67 1.76 7.96 -21.34
CA ASN A 67 2.42 7.72 -22.64
C ASN A 67 1.43 7.56 -23.80
N GLY A 68 0.12 7.46 -23.55
CA GLY A 68 -0.89 7.20 -24.57
C GLY A 68 -1.29 8.40 -25.43
N ARG A 69 -0.78 9.62 -25.15
CA ARG A 69 -1.14 10.85 -25.90
C ARG A 69 -0.15 11.27 -26.98
N SER A 70 1.02 10.63 -27.07
CA SER A 70 2.00 10.90 -28.12
C SER A 70 2.04 9.74 -29.11
N GLY A 71 1.15 9.77 -30.08
CA GLY A 71 1.12 8.82 -31.19
C GLY A 71 -0.17 8.02 -31.26
N ARG A 72 -0.96 8.30 -32.30
CA ARG A 72 -2.07 7.46 -32.77
C ARG A 72 -1.64 5.98 -32.72
N ASN A 73 -2.26 5.17 -31.84
CA ASN A 73 -2.38 3.69 -31.87
C ASN A 73 -2.79 3.08 -30.50
N VAL A 74 -3.39 3.84 -29.57
CA VAL A 74 -4.05 3.24 -28.40
C VAL A 74 -5.51 3.01 -28.78
N VAL A 75 -5.93 1.75 -28.80
CA VAL A 75 -7.35 1.38 -28.98
C VAL A 75 -8.18 1.95 -27.83
N ASP A 76 -9.20 2.72 -28.17
CA ASP A 76 -10.15 3.25 -27.20
C ASP A 76 -11.03 2.09 -26.68
N PHE A 77 -10.91 1.77 -25.39
CA PHE A 77 -11.71 0.74 -24.72
C PHE A 77 -13.10 1.22 -24.29
N SER A 78 -13.63 2.31 -24.87
CA SER A 78 -14.96 2.85 -24.53
C SER A 78 -16.15 1.96 -24.91
N ARG A 79 -15.96 0.75 -25.48
CA ARG A 79 -17.06 -0.07 -26.00
C ARG A 79 -17.42 -1.37 -25.26
N PHE A 80 -16.87 -1.67 -24.09
CA PHE A 80 -17.42 -2.78 -23.29
C PHE A 80 -18.46 -2.31 -22.26
N ARG A 81 -19.58 -1.79 -22.77
CA ARG A 81 -20.83 -1.73 -22.01
C ARG A 81 -21.54 -3.07 -22.24
N HIS A 82 -21.36 -4.01 -21.32
CA HIS A 82 -22.12 -5.26 -21.31
C HIS A 82 -23.59 -4.98 -21.01
N VAL A 83 -24.45 -5.64 -21.78
CA VAL A 83 -25.87 -5.90 -21.50
C VAL A 83 -25.94 -6.93 -20.38
#